data_AF-A0A7C5KGU4-F1
#
_entry.id   AF-A0A7C5KGU4-F1
#
_cell.length_a   1.000
_cell.length_b   1.000
_cell.length_c   1.000
_cell.angle_alpha   90.00
_cell.angle_beta   90.00
_cell.angle_gamma   90.00
#
_symmetry.space_group_name_H-M   'P 1'
#
loop_
_entity.id
_entity.type
_entity.pdbx_description
1 polymer ?
#
loop_
_entity_poly.entity_id
_entity_poly.type
_entity_poly.pdbx_seq_one_letter_code
_entity_poly.pdbx_strand_id
1 'polypeptide(L)' 'MGKSIYSVNENFFRSWNDKMAYILGFTFADGGLYVTTISWEIQKRDREILEKINKAMNSNYPIKLTRKKR' A
#
# COMPACT_ATOMS: atom_id res chain seq x y z
N MET A 1 -7.17 21.76 -0.49
CA MET A 1 -6.73 20.35 -0.36
C MET A 1 -7.92 19.53 0.12
N GLY A 2 -8.29 18.48 -0.62
CA GLY A 2 -9.42 17.62 -0.25
C GLY A 2 -9.11 16.83 1.04
N LYS A 3 -10.09 16.72 1.93
CA LYS A 3 -9.96 15.93 3.16
C LYS A 3 -9.85 14.44 2.79
N SER A 4 -8.72 13.82 3.09
CA SER A 4 -8.58 12.37 2.92
C SER A 4 -9.54 11.66 3.87
N ILE A 5 -10.33 10.72 3.34
CA ILE A 5 -11.27 9.89 4.13
C ILE A 5 -10.50 8.81 4.89
N TYR A 6 -9.30 8.47 4.42
CA TYR A 6 -8.44 7.43 4.97
C TYR A 6 -7.16 8.03 5.54
N SER A 7 -6.64 7.42 6.60
CA SER A 7 -5.39 7.77 7.26
C SER A 7 -4.32 6.74 6.96
N VAL A 8 -3.09 7.20 6.78
CA VAL A 8 -1.88 6.38 6.63
C VAL A 8 -0.72 7.07 7.35
N ASN A 9 0.28 6.32 7.79
CA ASN A 9 1.51 6.91 8.30
C ASN A 9 2.32 7.55 7.17
N GLU A 10 2.15 8.85 6.94
CA GLU A 10 2.90 9.62 5.93
C GLU A 10 4.42 9.68 6.23
N ASN A 11 4.82 9.36 7.46
CA ASN A 11 6.21 9.31 7.88
C ASN A 11 6.82 7.90 7.73
N PHE A 12 6.08 6.93 7.18
CA PHE A 12 6.52 5.53 7.09
C PHE A 12 7.88 5.38 6.40
N PHE A 13 8.11 6.09 5.30
CA PHE A 13 9.37 6.05 4.55
C PHE A 13 10.47 6.99 5.09
N ARG A 14 10.25 7.67 6.22
CA ARG A 14 11.27 8.55 6.82
C ARG A 14 12.29 7.80 7.67
N SER A 15 11.96 6.59 8.12
CA SER A 15 12.83 5.77 8.98
C SER A 15 13.21 4.48 8.26
N TRP A 16 14.51 4.17 8.26
CA TRP A 16 15.02 2.92 7.71
C TRP A 16 14.81 1.76 8.69
N ASN A 17 13.99 0.80 8.29
CA ASN A 17 13.79 -0.47 9.00
C ASN A 17 13.46 -1.57 7.98
N ASP A 18 13.43 -2.82 8.47
CA ASP A 18 13.14 -4.03 7.70
C ASP A 18 11.79 -3.97 6.96
N LYS A 19 10.73 -3.53 7.63
CA LYS A 19 9.38 -3.39 7.04
C LYS A 19 9.34 -2.33 5.95
N MET A 20 10.01 -1.21 6.17
CA MET A 20 10.11 -0.13 5.19
C MET A 20 10.85 -0.61 3.95
N ALA A 21 12.01 -1.25 4.12
CA ALA A 21 12.78 -1.80 3.00
C ALA A 21 11.98 -2.84 2.21
N TYR A 22 11.27 -3.73 2.89
CA TYR A 22 10.38 -4.71 2.25
C TYR A 22 9.29 -4.04 1.43
N ILE A 23 8.54 -3.10 2.02
CA ILE A 23 7.42 -2.43 1.36
C ILE A 23 7.92 -1.56 0.20
N LEU A 24 9.08 -0.92 0.34
CA LEU A 24 9.70 -0.16 -0.74
C LEU A 24 10.04 -1.08 -1.93
N GLY A 25 10.74 -2.19 -1.67
CA GLY A 25 11.08 -3.17 -2.71
C GLY A 25 9.85 -3.75 -3.38
N PHE A 26 8.83 -4.12 -2.60
CA PHE A 26 7.55 -4.61 -3.10
C PHE A 26 6.84 -3.57 -3.98
N THR A 27 6.87 -2.30 -3.59
CA THR A 27 6.27 -1.20 -4.35
C THR A 27 6.92 -1.00 -5.71
N PHE A 28 8.25 -1.14 -5.79
CA PHE A 28 8.96 -1.04 -7.07
C PHE A 28 8.82 -2.29 -7.96
N ALA A 29 8.55 -3.46 -7.37
CA ALA A 29 8.36 -4.70 -8.11
C ALA A 29 6.93 -4.83 -8.69
N ASP A 30 5.92 -4.77 -7.83
CA ASP A 30 4.52 -5.10 -8.16
C ASP A 30 3.55 -3.94 -7.86
N GLY A 31 4.04 -2.84 -7.28
CA GLY A 31 3.25 -1.66 -7.00
C GLY A 31 3.09 -0.74 -8.21
N GLY A 32 2.23 0.27 -8.05
CA GLY A 32 2.06 1.38 -8.96
C GLY A 32 2.38 2.69 -8.25
N LEU A 33 3.24 3.50 -8.86
CA LEU A 33 3.54 4.85 -8.40
C LEU A 33 3.05 5.85 -9.45
N TYR A 34 2.06 6.65 -9.10
CA TYR A 34 1.53 7.71 -9.97
C TYR A 34 1.49 9.03 -9.23
N VAL A 35 2.41 9.92 -9.58
CA VAL A 35 2.57 11.26 -8.99
C VAL A 35 2.72 11.16 -7.46
N THR A 36 1.66 11.41 -6.69
CA THR A 36 1.62 11.34 -5.23
C THR A 36 0.90 10.09 -4.69
N THR A 37 0.54 9.15 -5.56
CA THR A 37 -0.25 7.97 -5.21
C THR A 37 0.57 6.70 -5.33
N ILE A 38 0.51 5.87 -4.29
CA ILE A 38 1.01 4.49 -4.29
C ILE A 38 -0.19 3.56 -4.28
N SER A 39 -0.20 2.56 -5.15
CA SER A 39 -1.25 1.56 -5.23
C SER A 39 -0.66 0.16 -5.36
N TRP A 40 -1.34 -0.83 -4.79
CA TRP A 40 -0.98 -2.24 -4.95
C TRP A 40 -2.20 -3.03 -5.38
N GLU A 41 -2.04 -3.82 -6.44
CA GLU A 41 -3.05 -4.76 -6.91
C GLU A 41 -2.42 -6.14 -7.00
N ILE A 42 -2.95 -7.09 -6.24
CA ILE A 42 -2.43 -8.47 -6.18
C ILE A 42 -3.55 -9.49 -6.35
N GLN A 43 -3.16 -10.74 -6.56
CA GLN A 43 -4.12 -11.83 -6.68
C GLN A 43 -4.81 -12.12 -5.34
N LYS A 44 -6.08 -12.55 -5.41
CA LYS A 44 -6.92 -12.77 -4.22
C LYS A 44 -6.30 -13.71 -3.19
N ARG A 45 -5.53 -14.72 -3.62
CA ARG A 45 -4.87 -15.68 -2.73
C ARG A 45 -3.79 -15.02 -1.86
N ASP A 46 -3.20 -13.93 -2.35
CA ASP A 46 -2.09 -13.24 -1.71
C ASP A 46 -2.56 -12.06 -0.85
N ARG A 47 -3.88 -11.92 -0.64
CA ARG A 47 -4.54 -10.82 0.09
C ARG A 47 -3.87 -10.46 1.42
N GLU A 48 -3.34 -11.44 2.13
CA GLU A 48 -2.64 -11.24 3.40
C GLU A 48 -1.44 -10.27 3.29
N ILE A 49 -0.82 -10.16 2.11
CA ILE A 49 0.28 -9.21 1.87
C ILE A 49 -0.24 -7.78 2.00
N LEU A 50 -1.40 -7.46 1.41
CA LEU A 50 -2.02 -6.13 1.55
C LEU A 50 -2.42 -5.84 3.00
N GLU A 51 -2.89 -6.85 3.74
CA GLU A 51 -3.24 -6.70 5.16
C GLU A 51 -2.00 -6.41 6.02
N LYS A 52 -0.89 -7.09 5.73
CA LYS A 52 0.43 -6.84 6.35
C LYS A 52 0.94 -5.43 6.02
N ILE A 53 0.82 -4.98 4.78
CA ILE A 53 1.20 -3.62 4.36
C ILE A 53 0.36 -2.58 5.10
N ASN A 54 -0.96 -2.73 5.13
CA ASN A 54 -1.86 -1.82 5.85
C ASN A 54 -1.48 -1.71 7.33
N LYS A 55 -1.22 -2.85 7.98
CA LYS A 55 -0.80 -2.88 9.39
C LYS A 55 0.56 -2.22 9.59
N ALA A 56 1.54 -2.48 8.72
CA ALA A 56 2.88 -1.91 8.81
C ALA A 56 2.88 -0.38 8.61
N MET A 57 2.06 0.12 7.69
CA MET A 57 1.92 1.55 7.40
C MET A 57 0.89 2.26 8.29
N ASN A 58 0.31 1.57 9.27
CA ASN A 58 -0.77 2.08 10.11
C ASN A 58 -1.90 2.75 9.28
N SER A 59 -2.30 2.08 8.21
CA SER A 59 -3.28 2.55 7.22
C SER A 59 -4.65 1.95 7.49
N ASN A 60 -5.70 2.76 7.35
CA ASN A 60 -7.09 2.29 7.39
C ASN A 60 -7.72 2.16 5.99
N TYR A 61 -6.90 2.20 4.93
CA TYR A 61 -7.39 2.11 3.56
C TYR A 61 -8.04 0.73 3.30
N PRO A 62 -9.28 0.66 2.78
CA PRO A 62 -9.98 -0.60 2.62
C PRO A 62 -9.41 -1.44 1.48
N ILE A 63 -9.15 -2.72 1.75
CA ILE A 63 -8.76 -3.70 0.72
C ILE A 63 -10.02 -4.19 0.01
N LYS A 64 -10.14 -3.86 -1.27
CA LYS A 64 -11.31 -4.18 -2.10
C LYS A 64 -10.94 -5.19 -3.18
N LEU A 65 -11.90 -6.05 -3.53
CA LEU A 65 -11.79 -6.86 -4.74
C LEU A 65 -12.08 -5.97 -5.95
N THR A 66 -11.11 -5.81 -6.83
CA THR A 66 -11.32 -5.14 -8.12
C THR A 66 -11.91 -6.13 -9.13
N ARG A 67 -12.86 -5.67 -9.95
CA ARG A 67 -13.29 -6.44 -11.13
C ARG A 67 -12.24 -6.24 -12.21
N LYS A 68 -11.80 -7.34 -12.83
CA LYS A 68 -10.88 -7.28 -13.98
C LYS A 68 -11.49 -6.35 -15.03
N LYS A 69 -10.88 -5.17 -15.25
CA LYS A 69 -11.21 -4.36 -16.41
C LYS A 69 -10.78 -5.19 -17.62
N ARG A 70 -11.76 -5.52 -18.46
CA ARG A 70 -11.56 -6.21 -19.74
C ARG A 70 -10.82 -5.29 -20.69
#